data_AF-A0A9E0Y8X2-F1
#
_entry.id   AF-A0A9E0Y8X2-F1
#
_cell.length_a   1.000
_cell.length_b   1.000
_cell.length_c   1.000
_cell.angle_alpha   90.00
_cell.angle_beta   90.00
_cell.angle_gamma   90.00
#
_symmetry.space_group_name_H-M   'P 1'
#
loop_
_entity.id
_entity.type
_entity.pdbx_description
1 polymer ?
#
loop_
_entity_poly.entity_id
_entity_poly.type
_entity_poly.pdbx_seq_one_letter_code
_entity_poly.pdbx_strand_id
1 'polypeptide(L)'
;MRRFYAHSEVPEKSSKHHPLTPEQKRFSRQLAGQRTMVEHRNREYRIFRICKDRYRGKHKNYGRTWKLVSAIVSLKLSTRHLKDASR
;
A
#
# COMPACT_ATOMS: atom_id res chain seq x y z
N MET A 1 8.71 -2.34 -23.85
CA MET A 1 7.25 -2.23 -23.65
C MET A 1 6.93 -2.64 -22.22
N ARG A 2 6.28 -1.79 -21.41
CA ARG A 2 5.95 -2.11 -20.01
C ARG A 2 4.76 -3.07 -20.00
N ARG A 3 4.94 -4.28 -19.45
CA ARG A 3 3.88 -5.28 -19.34
C ARG A 3 3.13 -5.02 -18.03
N PHE A 4 1.93 -4.44 -18.13
CA PHE A 4 1.04 -4.28 -16.98
C PHE A 4 0.26 -5.58 -16.77
N TYR A 5 -0.14 -5.84 -15.51
CA TYR A 5 -1.07 -6.92 -15.24
C TYR A 5 -2.46 -6.54 -15.76
N ALA A 6 -3.27 -7.54 -16.13
CA ALA A 6 -4.56 -7.35 -16.79
C ALA A 6 -5.53 -6.42 -16.03
N HIS A 7 -5.40 -6.31 -14.72
CA HIS A 7 -6.27 -5.50 -13.85
C HIS A 7 -5.53 -4.34 -13.16
N SER A 8 -4.39 -3.89 -13.71
CA SER A 8 -3.65 -2.76 -13.16
C SER A 8 -4.17 -1.43 -13.69
N GLU A 9 -4.65 -0.58 -12.80
CA GLU A 9 -4.91 0.82 -13.10
C GLU A 9 -3.63 1.64 -12.88
N VAL A 10 -3.22 2.37 -13.91
CA VAL A 10 -1.99 3.17 -13.90
C VAL A 10 -2.34 4.60 -14.24
N PRO A 11 -1.83 5.60 -13.49
CA PRO A 11 -2.09 6.99 -13.82
C PRO A 11 -1.41 7.37 -15.13
N GLU A 12 -2.10 8.20 -15.91
CA GLU A 12 -1.57 8.77 -17.14
C GLU A 12 -0.43 9.76 -16.86
N LYS A 13 0.60 9.73 -17.70
CA LYS A 13 1.76 10.62 -17.56
C LYS A 13 1.66 11.77 -18.55
N SER A 14 1.83 13.00 -18.06
CA SER A 14 2.00 14.16 -18.94
C SER A 14 3.35 14.10 -19.66
N SER A 15 3.39 14.61 -20.88
CA SER A 15 4.64 14.92 -21.60
C SER A 15 4.59 16.33 -22.19
N LYS A 16 5.72 16.83 -22.68
CA LYS A 16 5.82 18.20 -23.23
C LYS A 16 4.80 18.49 -24.33
N HIS A 17 4.49 17.50 -25.17
CA HIS A 17 3.57 17.63 -26.31
C HIS A 17 2.19 17.01 -26.05
N HIS A 18 2.01 16.32 -24.91
CA HIS A 18 0.75 15.70 -24.52
C HIS A 18 0.42 16.07 -23.07
N PRO A 19 -0.17 17.25 -22.84
CA PRO A 19 -0.66 17.64 -21.53
C PRO A 19 -1.87 16.79 -21.14
N LEU A 20 -2.04 16.55 -19.84
CA LEU A 20 -3.18 15.78 -19.34
C LEU A 20 -4.49 16.54 -19.49
N THR A 21 -5.50 15.86 -20.01
CA THR A 21 -6.86 16.37 -20.06
C THR A 21 -7.45 16.50 -18.64
N PRO A 22 -8.48 17.35 -18.44
CA PRO A 22 -9.16 17.45 -17.15
C PRO A 22 -9.67 16.11 -16.61
N GLU A 23 -10.15 15.23 -17.49
CA GLU A 23 -10.64 13.89 -17.15
C GLU A 23 -9.52 12.98 -16.65
N GLN A 24 -8.39 12.96 -17.36
CA GLN A 24 -7.20 12.19 -16.95
C GLN A 24 -6.66 12.65 -15.59
N LYS A 25 -6.70 13.97 -15.32
CA LYS A 25 -6.35 14.53 -14.01
C LYS A 25 -7.33 14.08 -12.93
N ARG A 26 -8.64 14.07 -13.20
CA ARG A 26 -9.67 13.60 -12.25
C ARG A 26 -9.49 12.12 -11.93
N PHE A 27 -9.29 11.28 -12.94
CA PHE A 27 -9.00 9.86 -12.77
C PHE A 27 -7.75 9.64 -11.90
N SER A 28 -6.64 10.33 -12.23
CA SER A 28 -5.40 10.22 -11.47
C SER A 28 -5.57 10.65 -10.00
N ARG A 29 -6.40 11.66 -9.72
CA ARG A 29 -6.73 12.09 -8.36
C ARG A 29 -7.52 11.03 -7.59
N GLN A 30 -8.51 10.40 -8.23
CA GLN A 30 -9.28 9.31 -7.62
C GLN A 30 -8.38 8.12 -7.29
N LEU A 31 -7.55 7.71 -8.25
CA LEU A 31 -6.59 6.63 -8.07
C LEU A 31 -5.58 6.94 -6.95
N ALA A 32 -5.11 8.19 -6.86
CA ALA A 32 -4.22 8.63 -5.78
C ALA A 32 -4.89 8.49 -4.41
N GLY A 33 -6.16 8.89 -4.26
CA GLY A 33 -6.90 8.74 -3.00
C GLY A 33 -7.03 7.28 -2.55
N GLN A 34 -7.33 6.37 -3.48
CA GLN A 34 -7.34 4.94 -3.19
C GLN A 34 -5.96 4.43 -2.76
N ARG A 35 -4.90 4.85 -3.46
CA ARG A 35 -3.52 4.48 -3.13
C ARG A 35 -3.09 4.98 -1.76
N THR A 36 -3.46 6.21 -1.37
CA THR A 36 -3.13 6.76 -0.04
C THR A 36 -3.60 5.87 1.09
N MET A 37 -4.82 5.31 1.00
CA MET A 37 -5.34 4.38 2.02
C MET A 37 -4.50 3.11 2.13
N VAL A 38 -4.09 2.54 0.99
CA VAL A 38 -3.23 1.36 0.94
C VAL A 38 -1.82 1.68 1.44
N GLU A 39 -1.27 2.85 1.09
CA GLU A 39 0.05 3.31 1.53
C GLU A 39 0.09 3.54 3.05
N HIS A 40 -0.98 4.09 3.64
CA HIS A 40 -1.13 4.18 5.09
C HIS A 40 -1.11 2.81 5.77
N ARG A 41 -1.80 1.82 5.19
CA ARG A 41 -1.75 0.43 5.70
C ARG A 41 -0.35 -0.18 5.53
N ASN A 42 0.30 0.03 4.39
CA ASN A 42 1.66 -0.43 4.13
C ASN A 42 2.67 0.17 5.10
N ARG A 43 2.49 1.43 5.53
CA ARG A 43 3.32 2.06 6.57
C ARG A 43 3.29 1.26 7.88
N GLU A 44 2.12 0.79 8.31
CA GLU A 44 1.98 -0.01 9.54
C GLU A 44 2.75 -1.35 9.42
N TYR A 45 2.78 -1.96 8.23
CA TYR A 45 3.56 -3.17 7.97
C TYR A 45 5.07 -2.90 7.89
N ARG A 46 5.49 -1.76 7.34
CA ARG A 46 6.92 -1.41 7.17
C ARG A 46 7.63 -1.04 8.48
N ILE A 47 6.94 -1.01 9.61
CA ILE A 47 7.57 -0.94 10.94
C ILE A 47 8.39 -2.21 11.21
N PHE A 48 7.93 -3.35 10.70
CA PHE A 48 8.64 -4.61 10.87
C PHE A 48 9.79 -4.70 9.85
N ARG A 49 11.02 -4.86 10.33
CA ARG A 49 12.23 -5.04 9.48
C ARG A 49 12.05 -6.15 8.44
N ILE A 50 11.35 -7.22 8.80
CA ILE A 50 11.07 -8.36 7.91
C ILE A 50 10.21 -7.99 6.68
N CYS A 51 9.43 -6.90 6.77
CA CYS A 51 8.61 -6.35 5.69
C CYS A 51 9.29 -5.15 5.01
N LYS A 52 10.09 -4.37 5.74
CA LYS A 52 10.80 -3.20 5.22
C LYS A 52 12.03 -3.58 4.38
N ASP A 53 12.82 -4.51 4.89
CA ASP A 53 14.11 -4.91 4.33
C ASP A 53 13.97 -6.17 3.47
N ARG A 54 15.06 -6.57 2.82
CA ARG A 54 15.09 -7.82 2.07
C ARG A 54 14.87 -9.00 3.01
N TYR A 55 13.82 -9.79 2.74
CA TYR A 55 13.54 -11.02 3.48
C TYR A 55 14.69 -12.02 3.29
N ARG A 56 15.35 -12.41 4.40
CA ARG A 56 16.45 -13.39 4.41
C ARG A 56 16.06 -14.78 4.93
N GLY A 57 14.78 -15.02 5.24
CA GLY A 57 14.27 -16.31 5.70
C GLY A 57 14.05 -17.32 4.57
N LYS A 58 13.70 -18.56 4.91
CA LYS A 58 13.31 -19.58 3.93
C LYS A 58 12.02 -19.15 3.23
N HIS A 59 12.00 -19.11 1.88
CA HIS A 59 10.86 -18.63 1.10
C HIS A 59 9.54 -19.35 1.44
N LYS A 60 9.59 -20.66 1.75
CA LYS A 60 8.42 -21.45 2.20
C LYS A 60 7.70 -20.87 3.44
N ASN A 61 8.41 -20.09 4.26
CA ASN A 61 7.86 -19.48 5.46
C ASN A 61 7.31 -18.07 5.21
N TYR A 62 7.56 -17.46 4.06
CA TYR A 62 7.23 -16.07 3.76
C TYR A 62 5.74 -15.78 4.00
N GLY A 63 4.86 -16.63 3.46
CA GLY A 63 3.42 -16.50 3.66
C GLY A 63 3.00 -16.62 5.13
N ARG A 64 3.60 -17.55 5.89
CA ARG A 64 3.33 -17.70 7.33
C ARG A 64 3.79 -16.48 8.11
N THR A 65 4.98 -15.96 7.82
CA THR A 65 5.50 -14.72 8.42
C THR A 65 4.55 -13.54 8.13
N TRP A 66 4.11 -13.37 6.88
CA TRP A 66 3.18 -12.30 6.53
C TRP A 66 1.83 -12.42 7.22
N LYS A 67 1.28 -13.64 7.35
CA LYS A 67 0.06 -13.87 8.13
C LYS A 67 0.20 -13.41 9.58
N LEU A 68 1.33 -13.73 10.22
CA LEU A 68 1.59 -13.30 11.59
C LEU A 68 1.71 -11.78 11.72
N VAL A 69 2.47 -11.13 10.83
CA VAL A 69 2.58 -9.67 10.81
C VAL A 69 1.22 -9.01 10.56
N SER A 70 0.42 -9.59 9.66
CA SER A 70 -0.95 -9.13 9.41
C SER A 70 -1.83 -9.20 10.65
N ALA A 71 -1.79 -10.33 11.37
CA ALA A 71 -2.55 -10.50 12.62
C ALA A 71 -2.17 -9.45 13.67
N ILE A 72 -0.86 -9.18 13.85
CA ILE A 72 -0.38 -8.18 14.81
C ILE A 72 -0.85 -6.77 14.43
N VAL A 73 -0.74 -6.39 13.16
CA VAL A 73 -1.19 -5.07 12.69
C VAL A 73 -2.71 -4.94 12.84
N SER A 74 -3.47 -5.96 12.46
CA SER A 74 -4.93 -5.98 12.62
C SER A 74 -5.35 -5.80 14.08
N LEU A 75 -4.68 -6.50 15.01
CA LEU A 75 -4.93 -6.36 16.45
C LEU A 75 -4.59 -4.95 16.96
N LYS A 76 -3.47 -4.36 16.51
CA LYS A 76 -3.10 -2.98 16.88
C LYS A 76 -4.14 -1.96 16.41
N LEU A 77 -4.75 -2.20 15.24
CA LEU A 77 -5.75 -1.30 14.68
C LEU A 77 -7.09 -1.44 15.40
N SER A 78 -7.51 -2.67 15.69
CA SER A 78 -8.75 -2.90 16.43
C SER A 78 -8.67 -2.30 17.83
N THR A 79 -7.51 -2.33 18.48
CA THR A 79 -7.32 -1.82 19.85
C THR A 79 -6.94 -0.33 19.92
N ARG A 80 -6.83 0.38 18.78
CA ARG A 80 -6.37 1.78 18.76
C ARG A 80 -7.26 2.70 19.60
N HIS A 81 -8.57 2.55 19.50
CA HIS A 81 -9.56 3.33 20.25
C HIS A 81 -9.42 3.21 21.77
N LEU A 82 -8.91 2.08 22.28
CA LEU A 82 -8.68 1.87 23.72
C LEU A 82 -7.56 2.78 24.25
N LYS A 83 -6.58 3.13 23.41
CA LYS A 83 -5.51 4.06 23.78
C LYS A 83 -6.00 5.51 23.83
N ASP A 84 -6.95 5.83 22.95
CA ASP A 84 -7.53 7.17 22.88
C ASP A 84 -8.48 7.41 24.06
N ALA A 85 -9.15 6.37 24.58
CA ALA A 85 -10.00 6.44 25.76
C ALA A 85 -9.26 6.57 27.11
N SER A 86 -7.95 6.34 27.13
CA SER A 86 -7.09 6.42 28.33
C SER A 86 -6.31 7.73 28.41
N ARG A 87 -6.47 8.64 27.45
CA ARG A 87 -5.89 9.99 27.42
C ARG A 87 -6.90 11.01 27.86
#